data_AF-A0AAJ2NJU3-F1
#
_entry.id   AF-A0AAJ2NJU3-F1
#
_cell.length_a   1.000
_cell.length_b   1.000
_cell.length_c   1.000
_cell.angle_alpha   90.00
_cell.angle_beta   90.00
_cell.angle_gamma   90.00
#
_symmetry.space_group_name_H-M   'P 1'
#
loop_
_entity.id
_entity.type
_entity.pdbx_description
1 polymer ?
#
loop_
_entity_poly.entity_id
_entity_poly.type
_entity_poly.pdbx_seq_one_letter_code
_entity_poly.pdbx_strand_id
1 'polypeptide(L)' 'MERLTVDPIGLGKPLKHNLSGQRSLRVSTYRILYYIDVPEHTVVITSIEHRKDSYQS' A
#
# COMPACT_ATOMS: atom_id res chain seq x y z
N MET A 1 9.68 -2.45 12.40
CA MET A 1 8.86 -1.24 12.19
C MET A 1 9.14 -0.77 10.77
N GLU A 2 8.43 -1.31 9.78
CA GLU A 2 8.57 -0.87 8.39
C GLU A 2 7.94 0.52 8.24
N ARG A 3 8.69 1.48 7.70
CA ARG A 3 8.25 2.87 7.53
C ARG A 3 8.04 3.15 6.04
N LEU A 4 6.81 3.47 5.66
CA LEU A 4 6.40 3.80 4.28
C LEU A 4 7.25 4.93 3.67
N THR A 5 7.75 5.85 4.51
CA THR A 5 8.54 7.01 4.09
C THR A 5 10.01 6.71 3.77
N VAL A 6 10.50 5.50 4.06
CA VAL A 6 11.91 5.14 3.83
C VAL A 6 12.13 4.63 2.41
N ASP A 7 11.25 3.73 1.95
CA ASP A 7 11.30 3.21 0.59
C ASP A 7 9.90 2.68 0.16
N PRO A 8 9.00 3.56 -0.31
CA PRO A 8 7.66 3.17 -0.72
C PRO A 8 7.66 2.27 -1.98
N ILE A 9 8.77 2.19 -2.72
CA ILE A 9 8.90 1.35 -3.93
C ILE A 9 9.44 -0.05 -3.57
N GLY A 10 10.44 -0.16 -2.70
CA GLY A 10 10.98 -1.46 -2.30
C GLY A 10 10.11 -2.18 -1.27
N LEU A 11 9.45 -1.45 -0.36
CA LEU A 11 8.69 -2.06 0.73
C LEU A 11 7.28 -2.53 0.31
N GLY A 12 6.65 -1.84 -0.65
CA GLY A 12 5.34 -2.25 -1.17
C GLY A 12 5.41 -3.36 -2.22
N LYS A 13 4.39 -4.21 -2.25
CA LYS A 13 4.17 -5.14 -3.36
C LYS A 13 3.28 -4.49 -4.42
N PRO A 14 3.68 -4.46 -5.70
CA PRO A 14 2.83 -3.95 -6.75
C PRO A 14 1.56 -4.80 -6.89
N LEU A 15 0.43 -4.13 -7.05
CA LEU A 15 -0.85 -4.76 -7.32
C LEU A 15 -1.08 -4.89 -8.84
N LYS A 16 -1.99 -5.79 -9.21
CA LYS A 16 -2.27 -6.16 -10.62
C LYS A 16 -3.73 -5.84 -10.99
N HIS A 17 -4.05 -5.99 -12.28
CA HIS A 17 -5.40 -5.80 -12.82
C HIS A 17 -5.95 -4.39 -12.53
N ASN A 18 -7.16 -4.31 -11.98
CA ASN A 18 -7.84 -3.04 -11.69
C ASN A 18 -7.14 -2.20 -10.61
N LEU A 19 -6.18 -2.79 -9.89
CA LEU A 19 -5.35 -2.10 -8.90
C LEU A 19 -3.92 -1.84 -9.40
N SER A 20 -3.68 -2.01 -10.70
CA SER A 20 -2.38 -1.66 -11.30
C SER A 20 -2.06 -0.18 -11.05
N GLY A 21 -0.78 0.11 -10.75
CA GLY A 21 -0.33 1.43 -10.30
C GLY A 21 -0.41 1.63 -8.78
N GLN A 22 -1.16 0.78 -8.06
CA GLN A 22 -1.15 0.75 -6.60
C GLN A 22 -0.18 -0.30 -6.04
N ARG A 23 0.13 -0.15 -4.76
CA ARG A 23 1.06 -0.97 -4.00
C ARG A 23 0.44 -1.31 -2.66
N SER A 24 0.75 -2.50 -2.14
CA SER A 24 0.30 -2.96 -0.84
C SER A 24 1.49 -3.16 0.09
N LEU A 25 1.45 -2.51 1.26
CA LEU A 25 2.40 -2.74 2.35
C LEU A 25 1.69 -3.45 3.50
N ARG A 26 2.36 -4.44 4.10
CA ARG A 26 1.89 -5.10 5.32
C ARG A 26 2.52 -4.43 6.52
N VAL A 27 1.70 -3.91 7.43
CA VAL A 27 2.16 -3.35 8.69
C VAL A 27 1.48 -4.09 9.83
N SER A 28 2.20 -5.02 10.47
CA SER A 28 1.67 -5.88 11.53
C SER A 28 0.40 -6.64 11.08
N THR A 29 -0.76 -6.33 11.67
CA THR A 29 -2.08 -6.89 11.36
C THR A 29 -2.87 -6.10 10.32
N TYR A 30 -2.31 -5.01 9.78
CA TYR A 30 -2.95 -4.17 8.76
C TYR A 30 -2.30 -4.33 7.38
N ARG A 31 -3.09 -4.07 6.34
CA ARG A 31 -2.65 -3.80 4.98
C ARG A 31 -2.92 -2.34 4.65
N ILE A 32 -1.92 -1.70 4.06
CA ILE A 32 -2.02 -0.34 3.54
C ILE A 32 -1.97 -0.44 2.02
N LEU A 33 -2.98 0.07 1.33
CA LEU A 33 -2.95 0.29 -0.11
C LEU A 33 -2.60 1.74 -0.38
N TYR A 34 -1.72 1.97 -1.34
CA TYR A 34 -1.24 3.30 -1.69
C TYR A 34 -0.76 3.35 -3.13
N TYR A 35 -0.65 4.55 -3.68
CA TYR A 35 0.10 4.81 -4.90
C TYR A 35 1.16 5.88 -4.66
N ILE A 36 2.08 6.02 -5.61
CA ILE A 36 3.15 7.01 -5.56
C ILE A 36 2.86 8.03 -6.66
N ASP A 37 2.64 9.27 -6.27
CA ASP A 37 2.62 10.41 -7.16
C ASP A 37 4.08 10.86 -7.38
N VAL A 38 4.66 10.43 -8.49
CA VAL A 38 6.06 10.72 -8.82
C VAL A 38 6.28 12.22 -9.08
N PRO A 39 5.44 12.92 -9.87
CA PRO A 39 5.55 14.37 -10.02
C PRO A 39 5.56 15.12 -8.68
N GLU A 40 4.58 14.84 -7.82
CA GLU A 40 4.41 15.55 -6.54
C GLU A 40 5.27 14.96 -5.41
N HIS A 41 6.12 13.96 -5.69
CA HIS A 41 6.94 13.25 -4.70
C HIS A 41 6.14 12.79 -3.46
N THR A 42 4.89 12.39 -3.68
CA THR A 42 3.92 12.13 -2.61
C THR A 42 3.48 10.67 -2.61
N VAL A 43 3.26 10.12 -1.41
CA VAL A 43 2.66 8.80 -1.22
C VAL A 43 1.22 8.99 -0.75
N VAL A 44 0.26 8.52 -1.54
CA VAL A 44 -1.17 8.67 -1.24
C VAL A 44 -1.73 7.33 -0.82
N ILE A 45 -2.21 7.26 0.42
CA ILE A 45 -2.85 6.07 0.99
C ILE A 45 -4.32 6.05 0.55
N THR A 46 -4.73 4.95 -0.08
CA THR A 46 -6.10 4.77 -0.60
C THR A 46 -6.96 3.92 0.34
N SER A 47 -6.37 2.94 1.03
CA SER A 47 -7.06 2.19 2.07
C SER A 47 -6.12 1.69 3.17
N ILE A 48 -6.68 1.51 4.37
CA ILE A 48 -6.04 0.82 5.49
C ILE A 48 -7.04 -0.21 6.00
N GLU A 49 -6.67 -1.48 5.90
CA GLU A 49 -7.56 -2.59 6.20
C GLU A 49 -6.95 -3.52 7.23
N HIS A 50 -7.75 -3.99 8.18
CA HIS A 50 -7.33 -5.04 9.10
C HIS A 50 -7.34 -6.40 8.39
N ARG A 51 -6.29 -7.20 8.57
CA ARG A 51 -6.07 -8.47 7.85
C ARG A 51 -7.18 -9.51 8.10
N LYS A 52 -7.90 -9.41 9.23
CA LYS A 52 -9.04 -10.28 9.51
C LYS A 52 -10.26 -9.96 8.64
N ASP A 53 -10.36 -8.71 8.18
CA ASP A 53 -11.55 -8.20 7.51
C ASP A 53 -11.38 -8.20 5.99
N SER A 54 -10.15 -8.35 5.48
CA SER A 54 -9.83 -8.37 4.03
C SER A 54 -10.33 -9.61 3.27
N TYR A 55 -11.11 -10.49 3.90
CA TYR A 55 -11.67 -11.71 3.29
C TYR A 55 -13.20 -11.74 3.33
N GLN A 56 -13.86 -10.66 3.76
CA GLN A 56 -15.32 -10.53 3.65
C GLN A 56 -15.66 -9.76 2.36
N SER A 57 -15.63 -10.45 1.23
CA SER A 57 -16.19 -10.01 -0.06
C SER A 57 -16.64 -11.23 -0.85
#